data_AF-A0A937FX03-F1
#
_entry.id   AF-A0A937FX03-F1
#
_cell.length_a   1.000
_cell.length_b   1.000
_cell.length_c   1.000
_cell.angle_alpha   90.00
_cell.angle_beta   90.00
_cell.angle_gamma   90.00
#
_symmetry.space_group_name_H-M   'P 1'
#
loop_
_entity.id
_entity.type
_entity.pdbx_description
1 polymer ?
#
loop_
_entity_poly.entity_id
_entity_poly.type
_entity_poly.pdbx_seq_one_letter_code
_entity_poly.pdbx_strand_id
1 'polypeptide(L)'
;MMIRLKPLLLLFVLFILLEACSSNTVETGDNFEMVELPDGSVVFLNHHSEVSYDKDFETRTLEVAGEVFLDVVKAEGSFVVKTAHGDVTVLGTEFNVKTSAEELEVEVEEGVVEVKNSKGYQKVKKGQRATWKKGEQTIKKGKAEMKFKVWLSALEREFKKLGKEIKRGSKHVQKESKEVGKEFHKGAKKLKKELKSL
;
A
#
# COMPACT_ATOMS: atom_id res chain seq x y z
N MET A 1 31.89 22.59 -38.82
CA MET A 1 30.48 22.38 -39.19
C MET A 1 29.66 22.39 -37.92
N MET A 2 29.03 23.52 -37.57
CA MET A 2 28.25 23.65 -36.33
C MET A 2 26.86 23.04 -36.51
N ILE A 3 26.55 21.97 -35.80
CA ILE A 3 25.24 21.34 -35.80
C ILE A 3 24.27 22.27 -35.06
N ARG A 4 23.38 22.95 -35.79
CA ARG A 4 22.28 23.72 -35.17
C ARG A 4 21.17 22.76 -34.78
N LEU A 5 21.07 22.47 -33.48
CA LEU A 5 19.98 21.67 -32.91
C LEU A 5 18.66 22.42 -33.12
N LYS A 6 17.69 21.80 -33.80
CA LYS A 6 16.41 22.46 -34.12
C LYS A 6 15.61 22.67 -32.83
N PRO A 7 15.03 23.86 -32.60
CA PRO A 7 14.26 24.15 -31.39
C PRO A 7 13.04 23.23 -31.20
N LEU A 8 12.51 22.67 -32.30
CA LEU A 8 11.44 21.66 -32.25
C LEU A 8 11.92 20.31 -31.67
N LEU A 9 13.17 19.92 -31.94
CA LEU A 9 13.78 18.71 -31.36
C LEU A 9 14.05 18.91 -29.87
N LEU A 10 14.45 20.12 -29.46
CA LEU A 10 14.60 20.49 -28.06
C LEU A 10 13.26 20.49 -27.32
N LEU A 11 12.19 21.01 -27.94
CA LEU A 11 10.83 20.96 -27.40
C LEU A 11 10.28 19.53 -27.33
N PHE A 12 10.60 18.67 -28.29
CA PHE A 12 10.20 17.25 -28.28
C PHE A 12 10.97 16.44 -27.22
N VAL A 13 12.28 16.65 -27.10
CA VAL A 13 13.09 16.05 -26.03
C VAL A 13 12.67 16.60 -24.65
N LEU A 14 12.33 17.89 -24.56
CA LEU A 14 11.78 18.51 -23.35
C LEU A 14 10.39 17.95 -23.02
N PHE A 15 9.54 17.69 -24.01
CA PHE A 15 8.22 17.06 -23.84
C PHE A 15 8.37 15.61 -23.35
N ILE A 16 9.31 14.84 -23.92
CA ILE A 16 9.66 13.49 -23.45
C ILE A 16 10.27 13.53 -22.03
N LEU A 17 11.05 14.56 -21.68
CA LEU A 17 11.55 14.79 -20.32
C LEU A 17 10.45 15.28 -19.36
N LEU A 18 9.37 15.87 -19.89
CA LEU A 18 8.19 16.31 -19.13
C LEU A 18 7.19 15.18 -18.86
N GLU A 19 7.23 14.09 -19.64
CA GLU A 19 6.66 12.79 -19.25
C GLU A 19 7.50 12.12 -18.16
N ALA A 20 7.89 12.90 -17.14
CA ALA A 20 8.54 12.41 -15.94
C ALA A 20 7.63 11.37 -15.27
N CYS A 21 8.23 10.27 -14.83
CA CYS A 21 7.64 9.15 -14.09
C CYS A 21 6.43 9.60 -13.25
N SER A 22 5.22 9.21 -13.65
CA SER A 22 4.06 9.40 -12.79
C SER A 22 4.14 8.35 -11.68
N SER A 23 4.41 8.75 -10.45
CA SER A 23 4.34 7.86 -9.28
C SER A 23 2.99 8.00 -8.56
N ASN A 24 2.58 6.94 -7.88
CA ASN A 24 1.58 7.01 -6.82
C ASN A 24 2.31 7.04 -5.48
N THR A 25 1.84 7.88 -4.56
CA THR A 25 2.35 7.96 -3.19
C THR A 25 1.18 7.84 -2.22
N VAL A 26 1.36 7.05 -1.17
CA VAL A 26 0.43 6.90 -0.05
C VAL A 26 1.21 7.15 1.23
N GLU A 27 0.72 8.08 2.04
CA GLU A 27 1.31 8.48 3.32
C GLU A 27 0.27 8.32 4.43
N THR A 28 0.73 7.94 5.63
CA THR A 28 -0.10 7.85 6.83
C THR A 28 0.34 8.85 7.89
N GLY A 29 -0.63 9.39 8.63
CA GLY A 29 -0.39 10.15 9.86
C GLY A 29 -0.53 9.24 11.08
N ASP A 30 -1.52 9.52 11.93
CA ASP A 30 -1.87 8.71 13.11
C ASP A 30 -2.77 7.49 12.78
N ASN A 31 -3.04 7.22 11.50
CA ASN A 31 -3.86 6.12 11.02
C ASN A 31 -3.01 5.01 10.37
N PHE A 32 -3.64 3.87 10.16
CA PHE A 32 -3.13 2.79 9.31
C PHE A 32 -3.74 2.91 7.91
N GLU A 33 -3.06 2.36 6.91
CA GLU A 33 -3.62 2.21 5.55
C GLU A 33 -3.32 0.84 4.96
N MET A 34 -4.13 0.44 3.98
CA MET A 34 -3.92 -0.76 3.17
C MET A 34 -3.95 -0.37 1.69
N VAL A 35 -2.91 -0.75 0.96
CA VAL A 35 -2.78 -0.53 -0.48
C VAL A 35 -2.69 -1.88 -1.17
N GLU A 36 -3.59 -2.14 -2.11
CA GLU A 36 -3.46 -3.23 -3.08
C GLU A 36 -2.69 -2.70 -4.30
N LEU A 37 -1.58 -3.33 -4.62
CA LEU A 37 -0.72 -2.98 -5.75
C LEU A 37 -1.25 -3.59 -7.05
N PRO A 38 -0.85 -3.06 -8.23
CA PRO A 38 -1.34 -3.57 -9.52
C PRO A 38 -1.04 -5.05 -9.79
N ASP A 39 -0.04 -5.64 -9.13
CA ASP A 39 0.29 -7.06 -9.24
C ASP A 39 -0.48 -7.97 -8.26
N GLY A 40 -1.40 -7.40 -7.47
CA GLY A 40 -2.18 -8.07 -6.44
C GLY A 40 -1.46 -8.22 -5.09
N SER A 41 -0.23 -7.72 -4.97
CA SER A 41 0.46 -7.65 -3.67
C SER A 41 -0.22 -6.63 -2.77
N VAL A 42 -0.13 -6.82 -1.46
CA VAL A 42 -0.75 -5.93 -0.47
C VAL A 42 0.32 -5.31 0.42
N VAL A 43 0.22 -4.01 0.64
CA VAL A 43 1.05 -3.25 1.56
C VAL A 43 0.16 -2.70 2.67
N PHE A 44 0.51 -3.02 3.91
CA PHE A 44 -0.10 -2.42 5.09
C PHE A 44 0.88 -1.39 5.65
N LEU A 45 0.44 -0.15 5.78
CA LEU A 45 1.23 0.95 6.31
C LEU A 45 0.89 1.15 7.78
N ASN A 46 1.93 1.22 8.61
CA ASN A 46 1.81 1.67 9.99
C ASN A 46 1.59 3.20 10.03
N HIS A 47 1.39 3.79 11.21
CA HIS A 47 1.40 5.24 11.40
C HIS A 47 2.72 5.87 10.92
N HIS A 48 2.66 7.10 10.42
CA HIS A 48 3.83 7.88 9.96
C HIS A 48 4.72 7.12 8.97
N SER A 49 4.09 6.46 8.01
CA SER A 49 4.75 5.65 6.99
C SER A 49 4.35 6.13 5.61
N GLU A 50 5.22 5.87 4.64
CA GLU A 50 5.05 6.29 3.26
C GLU A 50 5.46 5.14 2.34
N VAL A 51 4.67 4.96 1.29
CA VAL A 51 5.05 4.12 0.16
C VAL A 51 4.83 4.88 -1.14
N SER A 52 5.78 4.78 -2.06
CA SER A 52 5.63 5.28 -3.43
C SER A 52 6.00 4.21 -4.45
N TYR A 53 5.36 4.24 -5.61
CA TYR A 53 5.62 3.31 -6.72
C TYR A 53 5.22 3.93 -8.06
N ASP A 54 5.83 3.44 -9.14
CA ASP A 54 5.51 3.88 -10.49
C ASP A 54 4.06 3.49 -10.86
N LYS A 55 3.34 4.40 -11.51
CA LYS A 55 1.90 4.24 -11.77
C LYS A 55 1.57 3.12 -12.73
N ASP A 56 2.47 2.83 -13.67
CA ASP A 56 2.39 1.70 -14.58
C ASP A 56 2.81 0.38 -13.92
N PHE A 57 3.56 0.45 -12.81
CA PHE A 57 4.11 -0.67 -12.06
C PHE A 57 4.85 -1.66 -12.97
N GLU A 58 5.45 -1.16 -14.05
CA GLU A 58 6.24 -1.97 -15.00
C GLU A 58 7.42 -2.64 -14.28
N THR A 59 8.02 -1.89 -13.35
CA THR A 59 8.92 -2.47 -12.35
C THR A 59 8.16 -2.64 -11.04
N ARG A 60 8.21 -3.84 -10.46
CA ARG A 60 7.62 -4.15 -9.14
C ARG A 60 8.50 -3.54 -8.03
N THR A 61 8.62 -2.22 -8.03
CA THR A 61 9.48 -1.45 -7.14
C THR A 61 8.63 -0.55 -6.25
N LEU A 62 8.89 -0.57 -4.95
CA LEU A 62 8.37 0.41 -3.99
C LEU A 62 9.53 1.20 -3.40
N GLU A 63 9.32 2.49 -3.13
CA GLU A 63 10.13 3.23 -2.17
C GLU A 63 9.36 3.32 -0.85
N VAL A 64 10.04 3.09 0.28
CA VAL A 64 9.40 3.00 1.59
C VAL A 64 10.11 3.87 2.62
N ALA A 65 9.32 4.58 3.41
CA ALA A 65 9.72 5.21 4.67
C ALA A 65 8.76 4.80 5.81
N GLY A 66 9.25 4.76 7.06
CA GLY A 66 8.46 4.33 8.21
C GLY A 66 8.41 2.81 8.35
N GLU A 67 7.25 2.25 8.66
CA GLU A 67 7.06 0.82 8.90
C GLU A 67 5.90 0.26 8.07
N VAL A 68 6.18 -0.75 7.26
CA VAL A 68 5.19 -1.41 6.40
C VAL A 68 5.33 -2.93 6.49
N PHE A 69 4.19 -3.62 6.41
CA PHE A 69 4.15 -5.06 6.20
C PHE A 69 3.68 -5.34 4.77
N LEU A 70 4.39 -6.22 4.07
CA LEU A 70 4.10 -6.58 2.69
C LEU A 70 3.76 -8.06 2.58
N ASP A 71 2.64 -8.35 1.91
CA ASP A 71 2.29 -9.66 1.38
C ASP A 71 2.48 -9.61 -0.14
N VAL A 72 3.63 -10.11 -0.60
CA VAL A 72 4.03 -10.01 -2.01
C VAL A 72 3.64 -11.26 -2.76
N VAL A 73 2.84 -11.07 -3.83
CA VAL A 73 2.43 -12.14 -4.73
C VAL A 73 3.66 -12.78 -5.39
N LYS A 74 3.67 -14.11 -5.43
CA LYS A 74 4.76 -14.85 -6.06
C LYS A 74 4.73 -14.69 -7.58
N ALA A 75 5.83 -14.24 -8.17
CA ALA A 75 6.02 -14.19 -9.62
C ALA A 75 7.45 -14.58 -10.03
N GLU A 76 7.69 -14.69 -11.34
CA GLU A 76 9.03 -14.96 -11.87
C GLU A 76 9.96 -13.75 -11.73
N GLY A 77 9.41 -12.53 -11.78
CA GLY A 77 10.15 -11.28 -11.62
C GLY A 77 10.33 -10.86 -10.16
N SER A 78 11.43 -10.18 -9.88
CA SER A 78 11.72 -9.62 -8.56
C SER A 78 10.77 -8.50 -8.17
N PHE A 79 10.44 -8.46 -6.89
CA PHE A 79 9.83 -7.32 -6.23
C PHE A 79 10.88 -6.65 -5.34
N VAL A 80 11.04 -5.34 -5.45
CA VAL A 80 12.12 -4.59 -4.79
C VAL A 80 11.53 -3.49 -3.92
N VAL A 81 11.86 -3.49 -2.63
CA VAL A 81 11.59 -2.36 -1.74
C VAL A 81 12.89 -1.59 -1.55
N LYS A 82 12.91 -0.36 -2.04
CA LYS A 82 13.98 0.60 -1.85
C LYS A 82 13.77 1.37 -0.56
N THR A 83 14.84 1.55 0.20
CA THR A 83 14.86 2.38 1.40
C THR A 83 16.08 3.30 1.34
N ALA A 84 16.14 4.29 2.23
CA ALA A 84 17.32 5.16 2.36
C ALA A 84 18.62 4.40 2.70
N HIS A 85 18.52 3.14 3.13
CA HIS A 85 19.64 2.38 3.70
C HIS A 85 19.90 1.04 3.04
N GLY A 86 19.17 0.70 1.98
CA GLY A 86 19.36 -0.53 1.23
C GLY A 86 18.11 -0.97 0.48
N ASP A 87 18.32 -1.97 -0.36
CA ASP A 87 17.29 -2.60 -1.16
C ASP A 87 16.92 -3.96 -0.55
N VAL A 88 15.62 -4.24 -0.57
CA VAL A 88 15.04 -5.50 -0.09
C VAL A 88 14.38 -6.18 -1.29
N THR A 89 14.91 -7.31 -1.71
CA THR A 89 14.47 -8.03 -2.92
C THR A 89 13.82 -9.37 -2.55
N VAL A 90 12.66 -9.64 -3.16
CA VAL A 90 11.89 -10.87 -2.97
C VAL A 90 11.30 -11.37 -4.29
N LEU A 91 10.80 -12.61 -4.31
CA LEU A 91 10.02 -13.15 -5.43
C LEU A 91 8.54 -13.38 -5.06
N GLY A 92 8.26 -13.57 -3.77
CA GLY A 92 6.95 -13.84 -3.19
C GLY A 92 7.14 -14.23 -1.73
N THR A 93 6.80 -13.33 -0.82
CA THR A 93 7.26 -13.33 0.58
C THR A 93 6.31 -12.47 1.41
N GLU A 94 6.07 -12.87 2.65
CA GLU A 94 5.44 -12.02 3.67
C GLU A 94 6.52 -11.49 4.63
N PHE A 95 6.69 -10.18 4.71
CA PHE A 95 7.77 -9.56 5.48
C PHE A 95 7.43 -8.13 5.92
N ASN A 96 8.09 -7.71 7.00
CA ASN A 96 8.02 -6.35 7.52
C ASN A 96 9.29 -5.60 7.16
N VAL A 97 9.15 -4.35 6.73
CA VAL A 97 10.24 -3.39 6.56
C VAL A 97 9.98 -2.22 7.49
N LYS A 98 10.97 -1.92 8.33
CA LYS A 98 10.99 -0.73 9.17
C LYS A 98 12.25 0.05 8.86
N THR A 99 12.10 1.28 8.39
CA THR A 99 13.22 2.12 8.00
C THR A 99 13.02 3.55 8.47
N SER A 100 14.10 4.17 8.91
CA SER A 100 14.16 5.57 9.31
C SER A 100 15.41 6.22 8.69
N ALA A 101 15.77 7.42 9.14
CA ALA A 101 17.01 8.09 8.74
C ALA A 101 18.28 7.45 9.35
N GLU A 102 18.13 6.55 10.32
CA GLU A 102 19.26 5.95 11.05
C GLU A 102 19.30 4.43 11.03
N GLU A 103 18.23 3.76 10.65
CA GLU A 103 18.17 2.30 10.71
C GLU A 103 17.26 1.68 9.64
N LEU A 104 17.60 0.44 9.29
CA LEU A 104 16.80 -0.47 8.48
C LEU A 104 16.67 -1.79 9.25
N GLU A 105 15.44 -2.23 9.45
CA GLU A 105 15.10 -3.55 9.98
C GLU A 105 14.15 -4.25 9.00
N VAL A 106 14.44 -5.53 8.72
CA VAL A 106 13.62 -6.39 7.87
C VAL A 106 13.37 -7.69 8.59
N GLU A 107 12.11 -8.05 8.82
CA GLU A 107 11.69 -9.30 9.47
C GLU A 107 10.85 -10.16 8.52
N VAL A 108 11.12 -11.47 8.44
CA VAL A 108 10.46 -12.36 7.47
C VAL A 108 9.48 -13.29 8.15
N GLU A 109 8.20 -13.17 7.83
CA GLU A 109 7.13 -14.06 8.29
C GLU A 109 7.05 -15.32 7.42
N GLU A 110 7.10 -15.16 6.10
CA GLU A 110 7.07 -16.26 5.14
C GLU A 110 8.04 -16.01 3.98
N GLY A 111 8.60 -17.08 3.43
CA GLY A 111 9.48 -16.99 2.27
C GLY A 111 10.92 -16.59 2.62
N VAL A 112 11.54 -15.88 1.69
CA VAL A 112 12.96 -15.52 1.75
C VAL A 112 13.14 -14.12 1.20
N VAL A 113 13.96 -13.35 1.90
CA VAL A 113 14.30 -11.98 1.57
C VAL A 113 15.79 -11.84 1.36
N GLU A 114 16.15 -11.05 0.37
CA GLU A 114 17.49 -10.56 0.15
C GLU A 114 17.58 -9.10 0.57
N VAL A 115 18.47 -8.78 1.50
CA VAL A 115 18.73 -7.39 1.94
C VAL A 115 20.13 -7.01 1.52
N LYS A 116 20.25 -5.92 0.76
CA LYS A 116 21.53 -5.44 0.25
C LYS A 116 21.68 -3.95 0.51
N ASN A 117 22.84 -3.55 0.97
CA ASN A 117 23.21 -2.14 1.05
C ASN A 117 24.68 -1.94 0.68
N SER A 118 25.19 -0.71 0.84
CA SER A 118 26.60 -0.39 0.55
C SER A 118 27.60 -1.15 1.44
N LYS A 119 27.14 -1.76 2.53
CA LYS A 119 27.94 -2.52 3.50
C LYS A 119 27.94 -4.02 3.27
N GLY A 120 27.07 -4.51 2.39
CA GLY A 120 27.05 -5.91 2.00
C GLY A 120 25.65 -6.44 1.75
N TYR A 121 25.51 -7.74 2.03
CA TYR A 121 24.37 -8.55 1.60
C TYR A 121 23.99 -9.53 2.70
N GLN A 122 22.69 -9.76 2.90
CA GLN A 122 22.17 -10.82 3.75
C GLN A 122 20.95 -11.50 3.13
N LYS A 123 20.94 -12.84 3.20
CA LYS A 123 19.76 -13.65 2.90
C LYS A 123 19.03 -13.97 4.21
N VAL A 124 17.79 -13.52 4.33
CA VAL A 124 16.94 -13.63 5.52
C VAL A 124 15.80 -14.60 5.21
N LYS A 125 15.56 -15.58 6.08
CA LYS A 125 14.50 -16.58 5.91
C LYS A 125 13.42 -16.37 6.97
N LYS A 126 12.27 -17.02 6.79
CA LYS A 126 11.21 -17.14 7.81
C LYS A 126 11.74 -17.23 9.25
N GLY A 127 11.20 -16.38 10.12
CA GLY A 127 11.56 -16.29 11.54
C GLY A 127 12.86 -15.55 11.84
N GLN A 128 13.51 -14.97 10.83
CA GLN A 128 14.76 -14.23 10.97
C GLN A 128 14.55 -12.75 10.66
N ARG A 129 15.47 -11.94 11.17
CA ARG A 129 15.58 -10.52 10.85
C ARG A 129 16.95 -10.13 10.33
N ALA A 130 17.00 -9.08 9.53
CA ALA A 130 18.21 -8.32 9.23
C ALA A 130 18.07 -6.90 9.78
N THR A 131 19.14 -6.38 10.37
CA THR A 131 19.20 -5.02 10.90
C THR A 131 20.48 -4.34 10.44
N TRP A 132 20.38 -3.07 10.11
CA TRP A 132 21.51 -2.19 9.94
C TRP A 132 21.21 -0.84 10.58
N LYS A 133 22.17 -0.31 11.33
CA LYS A 133 22.11 1.05 11.88
C LYS A 133 23.24 1.91 11.33
N LYS A 134 23.02 3.22 11.29
CA LYS A 134 24.02 4.22 10.88
C LYS A 134 25.31 4.04 11.69
N GLY A 135 26.42 3.89 10.98
CA GLY A 135 27.75 3.63 11.56
C GLY A 135 28.14 2.15 11.61
N GLU A 136 27.21 1.22 11.40
CA GLU A 136 27.54 -0.19 11.30
C GLU A 136 28.19 -0.54 9.95
N GLN A 137 29.21 -1.39 10.00
CA GLN A 137 29.97 -1.79 8.80
C GLN A 137 29.38 -3.02 8.09
N THR A 138 28.38 -3.68 8.68
CA THR A 138 27.76 -4.88 8.12
C THR A 138 26.28 -4.93 8.49
N ILE A 139 25.48 -5.63 7.69
CA ILE A 139 24.09 -5.96 8.03
C ILE A 139 24.13 -7.14 9.02
N LYS A 140 23.54 -6.96 10.20
CA LYS A 140 23.43 -8.00 11.23
C LYS A 140 22.20 -8.86 10.99
N LYS A 141 22.29 -10.14 11.34
CA LYS A 141 21.18 -11.10 11.24
C LYS A 141 20.83 -11.63 12.62
N GLY A 142 19.55 -11.83 12.89
CA GLY A 142 19.06 -12.34 14.16
C GLY A 142 17.73 -13.09 14.05
N LYS A 143 17.16 -13.43 15.20
CA LYS A 143 15.79 -13.94 15.30
C LYS A 143 14.81 -12.78 15.21
N ALA A 144 13.74 -12.94 14.44
CA ALA A 144 12.68 -11.95 14.34
C ALA A 144 11.90 -11.85 15.65
N GLU A 145 11.53 -10.62 16.03
CA GLU A 145 10.71 -10.34 17.20
C GLU A 145 9.21 -10.32 16.86
N MET A 146 8.86 -10.11 15.59
CA MET A 146 7.50 -10.09 15.05
C MET A 146 6.61 -9.02 15.70
N LYS A 147 7.20 -7.88 16.09
CA LYS A 147 6.49 -6.77 16.75
C LYS A 147 5.40 -6.18 15.86
N PHE A 148 5.57 -6.24 14.55
CA PHE A 148 4.59 -5.73 13.59
C PHE A 148 3.21 -6.39 13.71
N LYS A 149 3.15 -7.64 14.18
CA LYS A 149 1.89 -8.36 14.41
C LYS A 149 0.95 -7.67 15.39
N VAL A 150 1.51 -6.90 16.34
CA VAL A 150 0.72 -6.17 17.33
C VAL A 150 -0.13 -5.11 16.64
N TRP A 151 0.46 -4.32 15.75
CA TRP A 151 -0.26 -3.26 15.04
C TRP A 151 -1.11 -3.81 13.89
N LEU A 152 -0.68 -4.87 13.19
CA LEU A 152 -1.54 -5.57 12.23
C LEU A 152 -2.83 -6.08 12.89
N SER A 153 -2.73 -6.61 14.10
CA SER A 153 -3.90 -7.05 14.87
C SER A 153 -4.78 -5.87 15.31
N ALA A 154 -4.23 -4.67 15.49
CA ALA A 154 -5.00 -3.46 15.76
C ALA A 154 -5.78 -3.03 14.51
N LEU A 155 -5.10 -2.97 13.37
CA LEU A 155 -5.69 -2.67 12.07
C LEU A 155 -6.84 -3.63 11.70
N GLU A 156 -6.65 -4.94 11.88
CA GLU A 156 -7.70 -5.92 11.60
C GLU A 156 -8.95 -5.70 12.48
N ARG A 157 -8.75 -5.25 13.73
CA ARG A 157 -9.87 -4.91 14.63
C ARG A 157 -10.62 -3.67 14.17
N GLU A 158 -9.93 -2.67 13.65
CA GLU A 158 -10.53 -1.48 13.07
C GLU A 158 -11.38 -1.81 11.84
N PHE A 159 -10.84 -2.60 10.90
CA PHE A 159 -11.60 -3.08 9.75
C PHE A 159 -12.85 -3.88 10.15
N LYS A 160 -12.74 -4.78 11.14
CA LYS A 160 -13.88 -5.53 11.69
C LYS A 160 -14.95 -4.62 12.28
N LYS A 161 -14.56 -3.54 12.95
CA LYS A 161 -15.50 -2.55 13.52
C LYS A 161 -16.21 -1.78 12.40
N LEU A 162 -15.45 -1.28 11.42
CA LEU A 162 -15.98 -0.56 10.26
C LEU A 162 -17.00 -1.42 9.48
N GLY A 163 -16.67 -2.69 9.22
CA GLY A 163 -17.58 -3.62 8.56
C GLY A 163 -18.91 -3.83 9.31
N LYS A 164 -18.89 -3.85 10.65
CA LYS A 164 -20.11 -3.92 11.47
C LYS A 164 -20.95 -2.64 11.37
N GLU A 165 -20.30 -1.48 11.33
CA GLU A 165 -20.97 -0.18 11.19
C GLU A 165 -21.62 -0.03 9.81
N ILE A 166 -20.91 -0.36 8.73
CA ILE A 166 -21.45 -0.38 7.36
C ILE A 166 -22.66 -1.31 7.28
N LYS A 167 -22.58 -2.53 7.84
CA LYS A 167 -23.69 -3.48 7.85
C LYS A 167 -24.92 -2.95 8.61
N ARG A 168 -24.72 -2.22 9.70
CA ARG A 168 -25.81 -1.59 10.47
C ARG A 168 -26.43 -0.43 9.69
N GLY A 169 -25.61 0.44 9.10
CA GLY A 169 -26.06 1.56 8.26
C GLY A 169 -26.88 1.07 7.06
N SER A 170 -26.39 0.05 6.34
CA SER A 170 -27.09 -0.56 5.21
C SER A 170 -28.49 -1.08 5.59
N LYS A 171 -28.62 -1.75 6.74
CA LYS A 171 -29.93 -2.21 7.26
C LYS A 171 -30.87 -1.04 7.56
N HIS A 172 -30.34 0.06 8.09
CA HIS A 172 -31.13 1.25 8.41
C HIS A 172 -31.69 1.87 7.13
N VAL A 173 -30.83 2.14 6.15
CA VAL A 173 -31.22 2.67 4.83
C VAL A 173 -32.26 1.77 4.15
N GLN A 174 -32.08 0.45 4.22
CA GLN A 174 -33.05 -0.50 3.65
C GLN A 174 -34.41 -0.46 4.36
N LYS A 175 -34.44 -0.20 5.68
CA LYS A 175 -35.67 -0.07 6.45
C LYS A 175 -36.41 1.22 6.08
N GLU A 176 -35.70 2.35 6.05
CA GLU A 176 -36.25 3.66 5.68
C GLU A 176 -36.82 3.64 4.24
N SER A 177 -36.08 3.06 3.29
CA SER A 177 -36.54 2.90 1.90
C SER A 177 -37.86 2.12 1.82
N LYS A 178 -38.04 1.07 2.63
CA LYS A 178 -39.30 0.31 2.69
C LYS A 178 -40.45 1.11 3.31
N GLU A 179 -40.17 1.96 4.30
CA GLU A 179 -41.19 2.81 4.93
C GLU A 179 -41.67 3.90 3.96
N VAL A 180 -40.74 4.62 3.31
CA VAL A 180 -41.05 5.61 2.27
C VAL A 180 -41.85 4.99 1.12
N GLY A 181 -41.44 3.80 0.64
CA GLY A 181 -42.18 3.08 -0.40
C GLY A 181 -43.63 2.75 -0.01
N LYS A 182 -43.89 2.40 1.26
CA LYS A 182 -45.24 2.17 1.77
C LYS A 182 -46.06 3.45 1.82
N GLU A 183 -45.47 4.57 2.21
CA GLU A 183 -46.13 5.88 2.23
C GLU A 183 -46.50 6.34 0.82
N PHE A 184 -45.59 6.22 -0.13
CA PHE A 184 -45.83 6.53 -1.53
C PHE A 184 -46.98 5.70 -2.11
N HIS A 185 -47.00 4.38 -1.84
CA HIS A 185 -48.08 3.50 -2.26
C HIS A 185 -49.45 3.88 -1.66
N LYS A 186 -49.47 4.26 -0.38
CA LYS A 186 -50.70 4.76 0.29
C LYS A 186 -51.16 6.07 -0.37
N GLY A 187 -50.25 7.00 -0.63
CA GLY A 187 -50.54 8.27 -1.30
C GLY A 187 -51.12 8.06 -2.71
N ALA A 188 -50.50 7.22 -3.51
CA ALA A 188 -50.97 6.87 -4.86
C ALA A 188 -52.36 6.23 -4.85
N LYS A 189 -52.64 5.33 -3.88
CA LYS A 189 -53.98 4.75 -3.69
C LYS A 189 -55.03 5.81 -3.35
N LYS A 190 -54.70 6.76 -2.47
CA LYS A 190 -55.59 7.85 -2.07
C LYS A 190 -55.93 8.75 -3.27
N LEU A 191 -54.91 9.21 -4.01
CA LEU A 191 -55.08 10.02 -5.23
C LEU A 191 -55.95 9.32 -6.27
N LYS A 192 -55.72 8.02 -6.52
CA LYS A 192 -56.53 7.24 -7.46
C LYS A 192 -58.00 7.13 -7.04
N LYS A 193 -58.30 7.16 -5.74
CA LYS A 193 -59.68 7.16 -5.24
C LYS A 193 -60.35 8.52 -5.45
N GLU A 194 -59.65 9.61 -5.16
CA GLU A 194 -60.14 10.98 -5.34
C GLU A 194 -60.44 11.29 -6.81
N LEU A 195 -59.58 10.85 -7.73
CA LEU A 195 -59.80 11.01 -9.18
C LEU A 195 -61.01 10.24 -9.72
N LYS A 196 -61.45 9.16 -9.07
CA LYS A 196 -62.63 8.38 -9.47
C LYS A 196 -63.95 8.97 -8.95
N SER A 197 -63.88 9.89 -8.00
CA SER A 197 -65.05 10.57 -7.42
C SER A 197 -65.32 11.94 -8.04
N LEU A 198 -64.49 12.36 -8.99
CA LEU A 198 -64.70 13.51 -9.89
C LEU A 198 -65.43 13.03 -11.15
#